data_AF-A0A0S7ERA5-F1
#
_entry.id   AF-A0A0S7ERA5-F1
#
_cell.length_a   1.000
_cell.length_b   1.000
_cell.length_c   1.000
_cell.angle_alpha   90.00
_cell.angle_beta   90.00
_cell.angle_gamma   90.00
#
_symmetry.space_group_name_H-M   'P 1'
#
loop_
_entity.id
_entity.type
_entity.pdbx_description
1 polymer ?
#
loop_
_entity_poly.entity_id
_entity_poly.type
_entity_poly.pdbx_seq_one_letter_code
_entity_poly.pdbx_strand_id
1 'polypeptide(L)'
;NLISLRKLTLNNNRLVKLGELAFDGLGNLTELRLNTNKITALSPTAFQCLTRLKLLDISHNKLETMSNLHLILQHMPQLQELVIRTNVLRTFQSWKLTNRSLDLQVLDLSDNPIRDFEITANIF
;
A
#
# COMPACT_ATOMS: atom_id res chain seq x y z
N ASN A 1 -10.28 20.07 -8.57
CA ASN A 1 -9.42 20.12 -7.36
C ASN A 1 -10.22 19.55 -6.19
N LEU A 2 -9.96 18.30 -5.79
CA LEU A 2 -10.75 17.56 -4.80
C LEU A 2 -10.16 17.67 -3.39
N ILE A 3 -9.76 18.88 -3.01
CA ILE A 3 -9.01 19.15 -1.77
C ILE A 3 -9.77 18.73 -0.50
N SER A 4 -11.08 18.57 -0.55
CA SER A 4 -11.86 18.12 0.61
C SER A 4 -12.03 16.60 0.69
N LEU A 5 -11.65 15.85 -0.36
CA LEU A 5 -11.88 14.41 -0.40
C LEU A 5 -11.08 13.69 0.69
N ARG A 6 -11.77 12.85 1.47
CA ARG A 6 -11.17 12.05 2.56
C ARG A 6 -11.12 10.56 2.23
N LYS A 7 -12.06 10.08 1.41
CA LYS A 7 -12.17 8.66 1.06
C LYS A 7 -12.26 8.53 -0.46
N LEU A 8 -11.43 7.65 -1.03
CA LEU A 8 -11.45 7.33 -2.45
C LEU A 8 -11.53 5.83 -2.59
N THR A 9 -12.54 5.38 -3.32
CA THR A 9 -12.83 3.96 -3.53
C THR A 9 -12.79 3.69 -5.03
N LEU A 10 -11.80 2.91 -5.44
CA LEU A 10 -11.53 2.47 -6.82
C LEU A 10 -11.51 0.95 -6.92
N ASN A 11 -12.14 0.27 -5.96
CA ASN A 11 -12.20 -1.17 -5.90
C ASN A 11 -13.05 -1.76 -7.04
N ASN A 12 -12.82 -3.03 -7.36
CA ASN A 12 -13.52 -3.74 -8.44
C ASN A 12 -13.36 -3.10 -9.83
N ASN A 13 -12.17 -2.55 -10.09
CA ASN A 13 -11.81 -2.05 -11.41
C ASN A 13 -10.82 -3.00 -12.11
N ARG A 14 -10.24 -2.54 -13.21
CA ARG A 14 -9.25 -3.29 -14.00
C ARG A 14 -7.88 -2.61 -13.99
N LEU A 15 -7.56 -1.87 -12.93
CA LEU A 15 -6.28 -1.17 -12.81
C LEU A 15 -5.14 -2.19 -12.80
N VAL A 16 -4.19 -2.02 -13.71
CA VAL A 16 -3.01 -2.90 -13.84
C VAL A 16 -1.75 -2.24 -13.28
N LYS A 17 -1.66 -0.92 -13.40
CA LYS A 17 -0.51 -0.13 -12.96
C LYS A 17 -1.00 1.17 -12.35
N LEU A 18 -0.31 1.66 -11.33
CA LEU A 18 -0.45 3.02 -10.83
C LEU A 18 0.77 3.82 -11.29
N GLY A 19 0.54 4.75 -12.22
CA GLY A 19 1.58 5.59 -12.80
C GLY A 19 2.10 6.66 -11.84
N GLU A 20 3.05 7.46 -12.31
CA GLU A 20 3.51 8.63 -11.58
C GLU A 20 2.35 9.57 -11.25
N LEU A 21 2.36 10.13 -10.04
CA LEU A 21 1.40 11.15 -9.62
C LEU A 21 -0.09 10.71 -9.73
N ALA A 22 -0.36 9.39 -9.68
CA ALA A 22 -1.70 8.83 -9.88
C ALA A 22 -2.77 9.42 -8.93
N PHE A 23 -2.37 9.87 -7.74
CA PHE A 23 -3.25 10.48 -6.75
C PHE A 23 -2.86 11.93 -6.40
N ASP A 24 -2.23 12.64 -7.35
CA ASP A 24 -1.83 14.03 -7.11
C ASP A 24 -3.03 14.94 -6.82
N GLY A 25 -2.80 15.93 -5.94
CA GLY A 25 -3.85 16.81 -5.41
C GLY A 25 -4.78 16.18 -4.36
N LEU A 26 -4.63 14.90 -4.01
CA LEU A 26 -5.45 14.20 -3.00
C LEU A 26 -4.81 14.14 -1.61
N GLY A 27 -4.01 15.14 -1.22
CA GLY A 27 -3.27 15.12 0.06
C GLY A 27 -4.11 15.25 1.35
N ASN A 28 -5.43 15.29 1.23
CA ASN A 28 -6.35 15.18 2.36
C ASN A 28 -6.98 13.79 2.50
N LEU A 29 -6.65 12.84 1.61
CA LEU A 29 -7.17 11.49 1.66
C LEU A 29 -6.69 10.77 2.92
N THR A 30 -7.62 10.14 3.63
CA THR A 30 -7.37 9.31 4.80
C THR A 30 -7.61 7.83 4.52
N GLU A 31 -8.40 7.52 3.49
CA GLU A 31 -8.79 6.15 3.13
C GLU A 31 -8.72 5.96 1.61
N LEU A 32 -7.93 4.99 1.18
CA LEU A 32 -7.79 4.60 -0.23
C LEU A 32 -8.06 3.10 -0.37
N ARG A 33 -9.11 2.76 -1.13
CA ARG A 33 -9.43 1.38 -1.48
C ARG A 33 -9.18 1.12 -2.96
N LEU A 34 -8.23 0.23 -3.24
CA LEU A 34 -7.81 -0.25 -4.55
C LEU A 34 -8.03 -1.77 -4.69
N ASN A 35 -8.78 -2.37 -3.77
CA ASN A 35 -8.94 -3.81 -3.72
C ASN A 35 -9.70 -4.36 -4.93
N THR A 36 -9.46 -5.63 -5.25
CA THR A 36 -10.08 -6.31 -6.40
C THR A 36 -9.78 -5.57 -7.71
N ASN A 37 -8.48 -5.40 -7.98
CA ASN A 37 -7.97 -4.87 -9.24
C ASN A 37 -6.98 -5.90 -9.84
N LYS A 38 -6.09 -5.47 -10.74
CA LYS A 38 -5.06 -6.32 -11.37
C LYS A 38 -3.67 -5.70 -11.21
N ILE A 39 -3.46 -4.94 -10.13
CA ILE A 39 -2.27 -4.13 -9.95
C ILE A 39 -1.04 -5.04 -9.77
N THR A 40 -0.08 -4.90 -10.68
CA THR A 40 1.22 -5.59 -10.63
C THR A 40 2.38 -4.63 -10.41
N ALA A 41 2.20 -3.35 -10.76
CA ALA A 41 3.26 -2.34 -10.69
C ALA A 41 2.75 -1.01 -10.09
N LEU A 42 3.60 -0.45 -9.23
CA LEU A 42 3.39 0.82 -8.54
C LEU A 42 4.57 1.73 -8.85
N SER A 43 4.32 2.92 -9.39
CA SER A 43 5.37 3.95 -9.47
C SER A 43 5.77 4.39 -8.06
N PRO A 44 7.08 4.64 -7.79
CA PRO A 44 7.52 5.19 -6.50
C PRO A 44 6.79 6.48 -6.12
N THR A 45 6.41 7.30 -7.11
CA THR A 45 5.75 8.60 -6.89
C THR A 45 4.22 8.53 -6.95
N ALA A 46 3.62 7.36 -7.15
CA ALA A 46 2.17 7.22 -7.28
C ALA A 46 1.41 7.73 -6.03
N PHE A 47 2.00 7.56 -4.84
CA PHE A 47 1.40 7.88 -3.54
C PHE A 47 2.01 9.12 -2.88
N GLN A 48 2.87 9.86 -3.57
CA GLN A 48 3.73 10.89 -2.95
C GLN A 48 2.97 11.98 -2.17
N CYS A 49 1.74 12.29 -2.59
CA CYS A 49 0.92 13.34 -1.99
C CYS A 49 0.04 12.83 -0.83
N LEU A 50 -0.02 11.52 -0.56
CA LEU A 50 -0.95 10.89 0.37
C LEU A 50 -0.46 10.89 1.83
N THR A 51 0.05 12.05 2.28
CA THR A 51 0.72 12.20 3.58
C THR A 51 -0.19 12.03 4.80
N ARG A 52 -1.52 12.10 4.59
CA ARG A 52 -2.55 11.91 5.63
C ARG A 52 -3.24 10.55 5.58
N LEU A 53 -2.79 9.65 4.70
CA LEU A 53 -3.44 8.36 4.53
C LEU A 53 -3.28 7.50 5.78
N LYS A 54 -4.40 6.95 6.26
CA LYS A 54 -4.45 6.06 7.43
C LYS A 54 -4.76 4.63 7.05
N LEU A 55 -5.56 4.43 6.01
CA LEU A 55 -5.94 3.11 5.51
C LEU A 55 -5.61 3.00 4.02
N LEU A 56 -4.82 1.99 3.69
CA LEU A 56 -4.59 1.53 2.32
C LEU A 56 -5.03 0.06 2.19
N ASP A 57 -6.06 -0.16 1.38
CA ASP A 57 -6.48 -1.51 0.98
C ASP A 57 -6.10 -1.73 -0.49
N ILE A 58 -5.11 -2.58 -0.72
CA ILE A 58 -4.68 -3.04 -2.04
C ILE A 58 -4.80 -4.57 -2.15
N SER A 59 -5.69 -5.17 -1.36
CA SER A 59 -5.98 -6.61 -1.41
C SER A 59 -6.55 -7.07 -2.75
N HIS A 60 -6.49 -8.38 -3.02
CA HIS A 60 -6.96 -8.95 -4.28
C HIS A 60 -6.35 -8.25 -5.50
N ASN A 61 -5.04 -8.12 -5.49
CA ASN A 61 -4.24 -7.63 -6.61
C ASN A 61 -3.18 -8.69 -6.97
N LYS A 62 -2.13 -8.28 -7.68
CA LYS A 62 -1.10 -9.16 -8.20
C LYS A 62 0.29 -8.68 -7.80
N LEU A 63 0.43 -8.16 -6.58
CA LEU A 63 1.73 -7.72 -6.05
C LEU A 63 2.58 -8.93 -5.69
N GLU A 64 3.76 -9.03 -6.32
CA GLU A 64 4.68 -10.16 -6.18
C GLU A 64 5.81 -9.90 -5.17
N THR A 65 6.19 -8.63 -4.97
CA THR A 65 7.38 -8.27 -4.18
C THR A 65 7.11 -7.18 -3.17
N MET A 66 7.81 -7.24 -2.04
CA MET A 66 7.83 -6.17 -1.03
C MET A 66 8.46 -4.88 -1.55
N SER A 67 9.32 -4.96 -2.58
CA SER A 67 9.95 -3.78 -3.20
C SER A 67 8.93 -2.79 -3.76
N ASN A 68 7.82 -3.28 -4.30
CA ASN A 68 6.71 -2.42 -4.76
C ASN A 68 6.13 -1.58 -3.60
N LEU A 69 6.06 -2.15 -2.40
CA LEU A 69 5.49 -1.52 -1.22
C LEU A 69 6.50 -0.57 -0.56
N HIS A 70 7.77 -0.99 -0.46
CA HIS A 70 8.85 -0.19 0.10
C HIS A 70 8.90 1.23 -0.47
N LEU A 71 8.80 1.33 -1.80
CA LEU A 71 8.96 2.59 -2.52
C LEU A 71 7.83 3.58 -2.24
N ILE A 72 6.63 3.10 -1.88
CA ILE A 72 5.46 3.95 -1.68
C ILE A 72 5.19 4.26 -0.20
N LEU A 73 5.56 3.35 0.71
CA LEU A 73 5.22 3.48 2.14
C LEU A 73 5.95 4.64 2.82
N GLN A 74 7.10 5.07 2.29
CA GLN A 74 7.80 6.27 2.76
C GLN A 74 6.96 7.57 2.64
N HIS A 75 5.92 7.58 1.81
CA HIS A 75 5.07 8.74 1.57
C HIS A 75 3.83 8.81 2.46
N MET A 76 3.56 7.77 3.25
CA MET A 76 2.35 7.65 4.07
C MET A 76 2.73 7.45 5.55
N PRO A 77 3.33 8.46 6.21
CA PRO A 77 3.84 8.32 7.57
C PRO A 77 2.74 8.15 8.62
N GLN A 78 1.47 8.40 8.28
CA GLN A 78 0.32 8.24 9.17
C GLN A 78 -0.45 6.94 8.92
N LEU A 79 0.10 6.01 8.14
CA LEU A 79 -0.56 4.76 7.82
C LEU A 79 -0.73 3.91 9.08
N GLN A 80 -1.96 3.52 9.36
CA GLN A 80 -2.34 2.70 10.51
C GLN A 80 -2.81 1.31 10.09
N GLU A 81 -3.38 1.20 8.89
CA GLU A 81 -3.91 -0.04 8.37
C GLU A 81 -3.42 -0.27 6.93
N LEU A 82 -2.68 -1.36 6.75
CA LEU A 82 -2.23 -1.84 5.46
C LEU A 82 -2.82 -3.22 5.20
N VAL A 83 -3.74 -3.29 4.25
CA VAL A 83 -4.39 -4.53 3.84
C VAL A 83 -3.86 -4.94 2.47
N ILE A 84 -3.04 -5.98 2.46
CA ILE A 84 -2.37 -6.53 1.27
C ILE A 84 -2.69 -8.02 1.08
N ARG A 85 -3.76 -8.50 1.73
CA ARG A 85 -4.24 -9.88 1.61
C ARG A 85 -4.56 -10.28 0.18
N THR A 86 -4.49 -11.58 -0.11
CA THR A 86 -4.79 -12.13 -1.44
C THR A 86 -4.00 -11.43 -2.55
N ASN A 87 -2.69 -11.31 -2.36
CA ASN A 87 -1.73 -10.97 -3.41
C ASN A 87 -0.87 -12.22 -3.70
N VAL A 88 0.28 -12.07 -4.35
CA VAL A 88 1.17 -13.17 -4.73
C VAL A 88 2.55 -13.03 -4.08
N LEU A 89 2.59 -12.45 -2.88
CA LEU A 89 3.82 -12.30 -2.09
C LEU A 89 4.34 -13.67 -1.65
N ARG A 90 5.59 -13.98 -2.00
CA ARG A 90 6.25 -15.24 -1.63
C ARG A 90 7.12 -15.12 -0.39
N THR A 91 7.58 -13.91 -0.09
CA THR A 91 8.48 -13.64 1.03
C THR A 91 8.01 -12.42 1.80
N PHE A 92 8.22 -12.43 3.10
CA PHE A 92 7.99 -11.30 3.98
C PHE A 92 9.19 -11.10 4.90
N GLN A 93 9.78 -9.90 4.84
CA GLN A 93 10.82 -9.46 5.78
C GLN A 93 10.44 -8.04 6.22
N SER A 94 10.30 -7.79 7.52
CA SER A 94 9.79 -6.51 8.01
C SER A 94 10.62 -5.31 7.53
N TRP A 95 11.96 -5.44 7.43
CA TRP A 95 12.83 -4.38 6.93
C TRP A 95 12.56 -4.00 5.47
N LYS A 96 12.06 -4.93 4.65
CA LYS A 96 11.71 -4.67 3.24
C LYS A 96 10.44 -3.83 3.11
N LEU A 97 9.63 -3.72 4.15
CA LEU A 97 8.41 -2.92 4.10
C LEU A 97 8.75 -1.42 4.13
N THR A 98 9.73 -1.01 4.93
CA THR A 98 10.11 0.41 5.09
C THR A 98 11.41 0.53 5.89
N ASN A 99 12.16 1.61 5.67
CA ASN A 99 13.33 1.99 6.50
C ASN A 99 12.97 2.95 7.64
N ARG A 100 11.68 3.15 7.91
CA ARG A 100 11.14 4.04 8.96
C ARG A 100 10.18 3.26 9.85
N SER A 101 10.05 3.68 11.11
CA SER A 101 8.97 3.19 11.97
C SER A 101 7.62 3.61 11.38
N LEU A 102 6.69 2.68 11.28
CA LEU A 102 5.28 2.94 10.99
C LEU A 102 4.48 2.58 12.24
N ASP A 103 3.53 3.42 12.62
CA ASP A 103 2.60 3.11 13.71
C ASP A 103 1.43 2.25 13.19
N LEU A 104 1.75 1.15 12.48
CA LEU A 104 0.75 0.24 11.94
C LEU A 104 0.04 -0.48 13.09
N GLN A 105 -1.28 -0.31 13.14
CA GLN A 105 -2.18 -1.04 14.04
C GLN A 105 -2.64 -2.35 13.41
N VAL A 106 -2.75 -2.36 12.08
CA VAL A 106 -3.21 -3.52 11.31
C VAL A 106 -2.32 -3.72 10.09
N LEU A 107 -1.74 -4.92 10.00
CA LEU A 107 -1.07 -5.43 8.80
C LEU A 107 -1.72 -6.75 8.42
N ASP A 108 -2.50 -6.75 7.35
CA ASP A 108 -3.15 -7.96 6.84
C ASP A 108 -2.42 -8.52 5.62
N LEU A 109 -1.74 -9.65 5.84
CA LEU A 109 -0.98 -10.41 4.86
C LEU A 109 -1.70 -11.70 4.43
N SER A 110 -2.93 -11.95 4.89
CA SER A 110 -3.61 -13.24 4.71
C SER A 110 -3.69 -13.64 3.24
N ASP A 111 -3.79 -14.94 2.96
CA ASP A 111 -3.99 -15.46 1.60
C ASP A 111 -2.92 -15.04 0.58
N ASN A 112 -1.70 -14.72 1.04
CA ASN A 112 -0.52 -14.66 0.18
C ASN A 112 0.25 -15.99 0.26
N PRO A 113 0.88 -16.44 -0.83
CA PRO A 113 1.68 -17.67 -0.85
C PRO A 113 3.06 -17.48 -0.19
N ILE A 114 3.11 -16.89 1.01
CA ILE A 114 4.34 -16.60 1.75
C ILE A 114 4.95 -17.93 2.20
N ARG A 115 6.21 -18.15 1.82
CA ARG A 115 7.01 -19.32 2.18
C ARG A 115 8.12 -18.96 3.16
N ASP A 116 8.66 -17.75 3.03
CA ASP A 116 9.72 -17.23 3.89
C ASP A 116 9.16 -16.02 4.67
N PHE A 117 9.12 -16.12 6.00
CA PHE A 117 8.59 -15.09 6.89
C PHE A 117 9.61 -14.75 7.97
N GLU A 118 10.00 -13.47 8.06
CA GLU A 118 10.95 -12.99 9.05
C GLU A 118 10.60 -11.59 9.56
N ILE A 119 10.69 -11.41 10.88
CA ILE A 119 10.72 -10.08 11.51
C ILE A 119 12.18 -9.72 11.74
N THR A 120 12.68 -8.75 10.97
CA THR A 120 14.11 -8.44 10.82
C THR A 120 14.48 -7.05 11.35
N ALA A 121 13.49 -6.22 11.60
CA ALA A 121 13.60 -4.88 12.14
C ALA A 121 12.31 -4.51 12.87
N ASN A 122 12.43 -3.73 13.96
CA ASN A 122 11.27 -3.15 14.60
C ASN A 122 10.82 -1.92 13.82
N ILE A 123 9.83 -2.13 12.95
CA ILE A 123 9.23 -1.09 12.11
C ILE A 123 7.75 -0.86 12.45
N PHE A 124 7.26 -1.52 13.50
CA PHE A 124 5.91 -1.45 14.04
C PHE A 124 5.90 -0.69 15.36
#